data_AF-A0A7Y3DTE2-F1
#
_entry.id   AF-A0A7Y3DTE2-F1
#
_cell.length_a   1.000
_cell.length_b   1.000
_cell.length_c   1.000
_cell.angle_alpha   90.00
_cell.angle_beta   90.00
_cell.angle_gamma   90.00
#
_symmetry.space_group_name_H-M   'P 1'
#
loop_
_entity.id
_entity.type
_entity.pdbx_description
1 polymer ?
#
loop_
_entity_poly.entity_id
_entity_poly.type
_entity_poly.pdbx_seq_one_letter_code
_entity_poly.pdbx_strand_id
1 'polypeptide(L)'
;GYIDVSISNGKEGGLIFILNGRIMGGSFSWDNGQLGPTHKNQELLVHKSKESGATFNVCRMSSSKKKSKDETDTAISKPSADVFILLEELLMIFENTITSKKKMKADFYKLLKKKLVDNAEKYAFLDPFAGEFEYSDHKITFSGSATDQELISGVTSSVRELAQELELLPGLLENSASWLAKHSTKLEKLGIKL
;
A
#
# COMPACT_ATOMS: atom_id res chain seq x y z
N GLY A 1 -0.19 -0.49 13.79
CA GLY A 1 -0.01 -1.80 14.46
C GLY A 1 -0.29 -1.63 15.94
N TYR A 2 -0.47 -2.72 16.68
CA TYR A 2 -0.56 -2.67 18.12
C TYR A 2 0.22 -3.82 18.76
N ILE A 3 0.56 -3.68 20.04
CA ILE A 3 1.09 -4.74 20.87
C ILE A 3 0.10 -4.97 21.99
N ASP A 4 -0.44 -6.17 22.07
CA ASP A 4 -1.24 -6.62 23.20
C ASP A 4 -0.33 -7.31 24.21
N VAL A 5 -0.32 -6.81 25.44
CA VAL A 5 0.59 -7.23 26.51
C VAL A 5 -0.22 -7.85 27.63
N SER A 6 0.11 -9.09 27.96
CA SER A 6 -0.51 -9.85 29.05
C SER A 6 0.52 -10.17 30.12
N ILE A 7 0.21 -9.83 31.37
CA ILE A 7 1.05 -9.98 32.57
C ILE A 7 0.31 -10.88 33.57
N SER A 8 1.07 -11.71 34.31
CA SER A 8 0.54 -12.56 35.38
C SER A 8 -0.63 -13.45 34.92
N ASN A 9 -0.45 -14.12 33.77
CA ASN A 9 -1.44 -15.01 33.17
C ASN A 9 -2.79 -14.32 32.83
N GLY A 10 -2.73 -13.06 32.38
CA GLY A 10 -3.89 -12.30 31.89
C GLY A 10 -4.64 -11.47 32.92
N LYS A 11 -4.11 -11.32 34.15
CA LYS A 11 -4.74 -10.49 35.19
C LYS A 11 -4.47 -8.99 35.01
N GLU A 12 -3.31 -8.66 34.46
CA GLU A 12 -2.89 -7.30 34.18
C GLU A 12 -2.37 -7.22 32.75
N GLY A 13 -2.41 -6.04 32.14
CA GLY A 13 -1.97 -5.91 30.77
C GLY A 13 -2.16 -4.53 30.18
N GLY A 14 -1.83 -4.42 28.90
CA GLY A 14 -2.01 -3.19 28.16
C GLY A 14 -1.95 -3.38 26.66
N LEU A 15 -2.59 -2.45 25.94
CA LEU A 15 -2.61 -2.37 24.49
C LEU A 15 -1.82 -1.14 24.07
N ILE A 16 -0.72 -1.33 23.33
CA ILE A 16 0.13 -0.25 22.83
C ILE A 16 -0.11 -0.06 21.33
N PHE A 17 -0.37 1.15 20.87
CA PHE A 17 -0.51 1.47 19.44
C PHE A 17 0.80 2.00 18.86
N ILE A 18 1.19 1.47 17.71
CA ILE A 18 2.44 1.81 17.00
C ILE A 18 2.13 2.21 15.56
N LEU A 19 2.70 3.32 15.11
CA LEU A 19 2.65 3.80 13.74
C LEU A 19 4.06 4.18 13.28
N ASN A 20 4.52 3.59 12.17
CA ASN A 20 5.86 3.85 11.58
C ASN A 20 7.01 3.76 12.60
N GLY A 21 6.97 2.74 13.47
CA GLY A 21 7.98 2.52 14.50
C GLY A 21 7.90 3.47 15.71
N ARG A 22 6.92 4.38 15.76
CA ARG A 22 6.68 5.27 16.90
C ARG A 22 5.45 4.83 17.68
N ILE A 23 5.52 4.91 19.01
CA ILE A 23 4.37 4.63 19.88
C ILE A 23 3.44 5.83 19.89
N MET A 24 2.19 5.61 19.48
CA MET A 24 1.16 6.66 19.40
C MET A 24 0.37 6.80 20.70
N GLY A 25 0.32 5.75 21.51
CA GLY A 25 -0.42 5.73 22.77
C GLY A 25 -0.70 4.31 23.23
N GLY A 26 -1.47 4.16 24.30
CA GLY A 26 -1.84 2.85 24.82
C GLY A 26 -2.90 2.93 25.90
N SER A 27 -3.53 1.79 26.15
CA SER A 27 -4.51 1.58 27.23
C SER A 27 -3.96 0.51 28.16
N PHE A 28 -4.17 0.66 29.46
CA PHE A 28 -3.58 -0.20 30.48
C PHE A 28 -4.64 -0.59 31.50
N SER A 29 -4.57 -1.81 32.05
CA SER A 29 -5.56 -2.32 32.99
C SER A 29 -5.58 -1.57 34.35
N TRP A 30 -4.54 -0.78 34.64
CA TRP A 30 -4.40 0.07 35.83
C TRP A 30 -4.65 1.55 35.55
N ASP A 31 -5.11 1.88 34.35
CA ASP A 31 -5.49 3.24 33.97
C ASP A 31 -6.97 3.25 33.51
N ASN A 32 -7.64 4.39 33.64
CA ASN A 32 -9.07 4.54 33.32
C ASN A 32 -9.36 4.52 31.81
N GLY A 33 -8.51 3.86 31.01
CA GLY A 33 -8.64 3.78 29.55
C GLY A 33 -8.40 5.11 28.82
N GLN A 34 -7.82 6.12 29.47
CA GLN A 34 -7.50 7.40 28.81
C GLN A 34 -6.29 7.25 27.88
N LEU A 35 -6.49 7.59 26.61
CA LEU A 35 -5.43 7.71 25.61
C LEU A 35 -4.66 9.02 25.87
N GLY A 36 -3.65 8.98 26.74
CA GLY A 36 -2.80 10.13 27.09
C GLY A 36 -1.31 9.83 26.92
N PRO A 37 -0.41 10.85 26.94
CA PRO A 37 1.01 10.69 26.69
C PRO A 37 1.63 9.69 27.68
N THR A 38 2.09 8.59 27.11
CA THR A 38 2.13 7.26 27.71
C THR A 38 3.39 6.92 28.53
N HIS A 39 4.30 7.87 28.77
CA HIS A 39 5.63 7.54 29.28
C HIS A 39 5.59 6.83 30.64
N LYS A 40 4.80 7.33 31.61
CA LYS A 40 4.69 6.73 32.95
C LYS A 40 4.04 5.34 32.92
N ASN A 41 3.01 5.15 32.09
CA ASN A 41 2.32 3.86 32.00
C ASN A 41 3.15 2.82 31.23
N GLN A 42 3.94 3.25 30.24
CA GLN A 42 4.90 2.40 29.54
C GLN A 42 6.04 1.96 30.46
N GLU A 43 6.59 2.87 31.27
CA GLU A 43 7.61 2.52 32.27
C GLU A 43 7.06 1.52 33.28
N LEU A 44 5.83 1.73 33.76
CA LEU A 44 5.18 0.82 34.70
C LEU A 44 4.90 -0.56 34.07
N LEU A 45 4.47 -0.60 32.80
CA LEU A 45 4.33 -1.85 32.03
C LEU A 45 5.66 -2.59 31.97
N VAL A 46 6.75 -1.91 31.61
CA VAL A 46 8.10 -2.49 31.54
C VAL A 46 8.55 -3.02 32.90
N HIS A 47 8.29 -2.29 33.99
CA HIS A 47 8.61 -2.74 35.35
C HIS A 47 7.87 -4.03 35.71
N LYS A 48 6.54 -4.04 35.55
CA LYS A 48 5.69 -5.21 35.85
C LYS A 48 6.05 -6.42 35.00
N SER A 49 6.36 -6.21 33.71
CA SER A 49 6.82 -7.28 32.82
C SER A 49 8.14 -7.89 33.25
N LYS A 50 9.06 -7.10 33.82
CA LYS A 50 10.33 -7.60 34.36
C LYS A 50 10.14 -8.40 35.66
N GLU A 51 9.19 -8.00 36.51
CA GLU A 51 8.95 -8.66 37.79
C GLU A 51 8.16 -9.97 37.66
N SER A 52 7.10 -9.98 36.85
CA SER A 52 6.14 -11.10 36.81
C SER A 52 6.18 -11.91 35.51
N GLY A 53 7.01 -11.52 34.55
CA GLY A 53 6.97 -12.06 33.19
C GLY A 53 5.75 -11.56 32.41
N ALA A 54 5.89 -11.46 31.09
CA ALA A 54 4.81 -10.98 30.22
C ALA A 54 4.89 -11.59 28.82
N THR A 55 3.72 -11.77 28.21
CA THR A 55 3.58 -12.13 26.80
C THR A 55 3.26 -10.88 26.00
N PHE A 56 4.06 -10.61 24.97
CA PHE A 56 3.86 -9.50 24.04
C PHE A 56 3.38 -10.04 22.70
N ASN A 57 2.10 -9.88 22.41
CA ASN A 57 1.50 -10.22 21.14
C ASN A 57 1.59 -9.02 20.19
N VAL A 58 2.52 -9.07 19.25
CA VAL A 58 2.71 -7.99 18.28
C VAL A 58 1.79 -8.20 17.08
N CYS A 59 0.81 -7.33 16.93
CA CYS A 59 -0.22 -7.42 15.91
C CYS A 59 -0.09 -6.28 14.89
N ARG A 60 -0.08 -6.63 13.61
CA ARG A 60 -0.19 -5.63 12.54
C ARG A 60 -1.67 -5.31 12.35
N MET A 61 -2.02 -4.04 12.50
CA MET A 61 -3.34 -3.57 12.07
C MET A 61 -3.28 -3.49 10.55
N SER A 62 -3.96 -4.42 9.88
CA SER A 62 -4.27 -4.24 8.46
C SER A 62 -5.31 -3.13 8.36
N SER A 63 -5.03 -2.11 7.57
CA SER A 63 -6.02 -1.08 7.22
C SER A 63 -7.04 -1.64 6.23
N SER A 64 -7.64 -2.80 6.54
CA SER A 64 -8.77 -3.31 5.79
C SER A 64 -10.02 -2.60 6.31
N LYS A 65 -10.63 -1.79 5.45
CA LYS A 65 -12.05 -1.43 5.57
C LYS A 65 -12.80 -2.72 5.87
N LYS A 66 -13.49 -2.74 7.00
CA LYS A 66 -14.34 -3.82 7.47
C LYS A 66 -15.27 -4.29 6.33
N LYS A 67 -15.04 -5.49 5.80
CA LYS A 67 -16.10 -6.38 5.32
C LYS A 67 -15.78 -7.81 5.79
N SER A 68 -16.67 -8.26 6.66
CA SER A 68 -17.21 -9.61 6.87
C SER A 68 -16.31 -10.82 6.63
N LYS A 69 -16.20 -11.64 7.69
CA LYS A 69 -16.12 -13.11 7.67
C LYS A 69 -16.38 -13.73 6.29
N ASP A 70 -15.34 -14.24 5.65
CA ASP A 70 -15.19 -15.68 5.49
C ASP A 70 -13.75 -16.03 5.12
N GLU A 71 -13.37 -17.25 5.47
CA GLU A 71 -12.05 -17.83 5.37
C GLU A 71 -11.58 -17.93 3.90
N THR A 72 -10.41 -17.37 3.61
CA THR A 72 -9.36 -18.07 2.87
C THR A 72 -8.04 -17.33 3.03
N ASP A 73 -7.11 -18.07 3.60
CA ASP A 73 -5.74 -17.73 3.89
C ASP A 73 -5.01 -17.39 2.58
N THR A 74 -5.02 -16.12 2.18
CA THR A 74 -4.06 -15.61 1.19
C THR A 74 -3.17 -14.64 1.92
N ALA A 75 -1.96 -15.09 2.23
CA ALA A 75 -0.90 -14.25 2.76
C ALA A 75 -0.89 -12.92 2.00
N ILE A 76 -0.91 -11.80 2.73
CA ILE A 76 -0.62 -10.47 2.17
C ILE A 76 0.86 -10.49 1.77
N SER A 77 1.15 -11.10 0.64
CA SER A 77 2.46 -11.14 0.03
C SER A 77 2.77 -9.75 -0.51
N LYS A 78 3.99 -9.27 -0.25
CA LYS A 78 4.56 -8.15 -1.01
C LYS A 78 4.33 -8.37 -2.50
N PRO A 79 4.25 -7.28 -3.31
CA PRO A 79 3.95 -7.46 -4.70
C PRO A 79 4.91 -8.42 -5.38
N SER A 80 4.37 -9.36 -6.15
CA SER A 80 5.19 -10.35 -6.85
C SER A 80 6.05 -9.68 -7.92
N ALA A 81 7.24 -10.23 -8.20
CA ALA A 81 8.12 -9.72 -9.26
C ALA A 81 7.38 -9.57 -10.61
N ASP A 82 6.48 -10.50 -10.89
CA ASP A 82 5.61 -10.50 -12.06
C ASP A 82 4.67 -9.29 -12.14
N VAL A 83 4.23 -8.72 -11.00
CA VAL A 83 3.41 -7.49 -11.00
C VAL A 83 4.25 -6.28 -11.39
N PHE A 84 5.49 -6.19 -10.94
CA PHE A 84 6.38 -5.13 -11.39
C PHE A 84 6.64 -5.21 -12.89
N ILE A 85 6.92 -6.41 -13.42
CA ILE A 85 7.09 -6.60 -14.87
C ILE A 85 5.84 -6.16 -15.63
N LEU A 86 4.65 -6.58 -15.18
CA LEU A 86 3.38 -6.23 -15.80
C LEU A 86 3.17 -4.71 -15.85
N LEU A 87 3.44 -4.00 -14.75
CA LEU A 87 3.22 -2.56 -14.63
C LEU A 87 4.31 -1.73 -15.33
N GLU A 88 5.56 -2.18 -15.28
CA GLU A 88 6.67 -1.60 -16.05
C GLU A 88 6.36 -1.66 -17.56
N GLU A 89 5.90 -2.82 -18.05
CA GLU A 89 5.47 -2.98 -19.45
C GLU A 89 4.32 -2.04 -19.81
N LEU A 90 3.31 -1.90 -18.96
CA LEU A 90 2.19 -0.98 -19.20
C LEU A 90 2.66 0.48 -19.28
N LEU A 91 3.51 0.92 -18.33
CA LEU A 91 4.03 2.28 -18.30
C LEU A 91 4.92 2.57 -19.52
N MET A 92 5.72 1.60 -19.96
CA MET A 92 6.50 1.71 -21.20
C MET A 92 5.61 1.86 -22.44
N ILE A 93 4.55 1.05 -22.55
CA ILE A 93 3.60 1.16 -23.67
C ILE A 93 2.93 2.53 -23.68
N PHE A 94 2.57 3.04 -22.50
CA PHE A 94 1.95 4.35 -22.39
C PHE A 94 2.91 5.50 -22.71
N GLU A 95 4.16 5.42 -22.25
CA GLU A 95 5.22 6.35 -22.61
C GLU A 95 5.47 6.37 -24.14
N ASN A 96 5.54 5.19 -24.76
CA ASN A 96 5.68 5.06 -26.22
C ASN A 96 4.47 5.66 -26.97
N THR A 97 3.27 5.51 -26.41
CA THR A 97 2.04 6.08 -26.98
C THR A 97 2.07 7.61 -26.93
N ILE A 98 2.48 8.20 -25.80
CA ILE A 98 2.62 9.65 -25.63
C ILE A 98 3.72 10.22 -26.53
N THR A 99 4.87 9.57 -26.57
CA THR A 99 6.03 10.04 -27.35
C THR A 99 5.78 9.97 -28.85
N SER A 100 5.09 8.93 -29.33
CA SER A 100 4.71 8.78 -30.75
C SER A 100 3.71 9.85 -31.21
N LYS A 101 2.80 10.28 -30.33
CA LYS A 101 1.75 11.26 -30.66
C LYS A 101 2.17 12.72 -30.43
N LYS A 102 2.99 13.01 -29.42
CA LYS A 102 3.30 14.40 -29.00
C LYS A 102 4.76 14.84 -29.15
N LYS A 103 5.69 14.00 -29.65
CA LYS A 103 7.13 14.33 -29.81
C LYS A 103 7.83 14.87 -28.53
N MET A 104 7.21 14.78 -27.34
CA MET A 104 7.74 15.33 -26.10
C MET A 104 7.99 14.21 -25.08
N LYS A 105 9.20 13.62 -25.11
CA LYS A 105 9.68 12.72 -24.04
C LYS A 105 9.75 13.42 -22.67
N ALA A 106 9.96 14.74 -22.66
CA ALA A 106 10.09 15.52 -21.44
C ALA A 106 8.77 15.71 -20.65
N ASP A 107 7.62 15.43 -21.25
CA ASP A 107 6.31 15.64 -20.60
C ASP A 107 5.76 14.40 -19.91
N PHE A 108 6.18 13.18 -20.30
CA PHE A 108 5.60 11.93 -19.77
C PHE A 108 5.75 11.83 -18.25
N TYR A 109 6.98 11.89 -17.73
CA TYR A 109 7.25 11.73 -16.30
C TYR A 109 6.55 12.80 -15.46
N LYS A 110 6.44 14.03 -15.98
CA LYS A 110 5.76 15.13 -15.30
C LYS A 110 4.25 14.89 -15.23
N LEU A 111 3.65 14.46 -16.34
CA LEU A 111 2.23 14.12 -16.43
C LEU A 111 1.89 12.93 -15.53
N LEU A 112 2.72 11.88 -15.58
CA LEU A 112 2.58 10.71 -14.73
C LEU A 112 2.65 11.11 -13.25
N LYS A 113 3.72 11.80 -12.82
CA LYS A 113 3.88 12.23 -11.43
C LYS A 113 2.69 13.04 -10.95
N LYS A 114 2.25 14.03 -11.73
CA LYS A 114 1.05 14.81 -11.41
C LYS A 114 -0.16 13.90 -11.18
N LYS A 115 -0.40 12.96 -12.10
CA LYS A 115 -1.54 12.06 -11.99
C LYS A 115 -1.47 11.11 -10.79
N LEU A 116 -0.27 10.65 -10.43
CA LEU A 116 -0.08 9.83 -9.24
C LEU A 116 -0.43 10.61 -7.97
N VAL A 117 -0.07 11.89 -7.89
CA VAL A 117 -0.50 12.78 -6.77
C VAL A 117 -2.01 12.89 -6.71
N ASP A 118 -2.68 13.13 -7.85
CA ASP A 118 -4.13 13.26 -7.90
C ASP A 118 -4.85 11.98 -7.41
N ASN A 119 -4.24 10.81 -7.65
CA ASN A 119 -4.76 9.52 -7.20
C ASN A 119 -4.23 9.07 -5.82
N ALA A 120 -3.35 9.85 -5.18
CA ALA A 120 -2.81 9.54 -3.85
C ALA A 120 -3.91 9.53 -2.76
N GLU A 121 -4.98 10.30 -2.95
CA GLU A 121 -6.16 10.27 -2.06
C GLU A 121 -6.83 8.88 -2.03
N LYS A 122 -6.84 8.18 -3.18
CA LYS A 122 -7.41 6.83 -3.31
C LYS A 122 -6.39 5.75 -2.99
N TYR A 123 -5.12 5.99 -3.35
CA TYR A 123 -4.02 5.05 -3.26
C TYR A 123 -2.82 5.72 -2.60
N ALA A 124 -2.75 5.65 -1.26
CA ALA A 124 -1.75 6.38 -0.47
C ALA A 124 -0.29 6.09 -0.88
N PHE A 125 0.00 4.90 -1.41
CA PHE A 125 1.34 4.53 -1.87
C PHE A 125 1.81 5.34 -3.10
N LEU A 126 0.90 6.03 -3.80
CA LEU A 126 1.21 6.93 -4.91
C LEU A 126 1.62 8.34 -4.44
N ASP A 127 1.51 8.63 -3.15
CA ASP A 127 1.94 9.90 -2.59
C ASP A 127 3.46 10.07 -2.75
N PRO A 128 3.93 11.09 -3.50
CA PRO A 128 5.36 11.36 -3.65
C PRO A 128 6.06 11.67 -2.32
N PHE A 129 5.33 12.12 -1.29
CA PHE A 129 5.89 12.38 0.04
C PHE A 129 6.06 11.10 0.86
N ALA A 130 5.29 10.04 0.56
CA ALA A 130 5.44 8.75 1.22
C ALA A 130 6.67 7.99 0.70
N GLY A 131 7.08 8.24 -0.56
CA GLY A 131 8.25 7.59 -1.18
C GLY A 131 8.09 6.08 -1.36
N GLU A 132 6.85 5.59 -1.34
CA GLU A 132 6.56 4.15 -1.42
C GLU A 132 6.61 3.60 -2.84
N PHE A 133 6.28 4.42 -3.84
CA PHE A 133 6.29 4.08 -5.26
C PHE A 133 7.10 5.10 -6.05
N GLU A 134 8.07 4.61 -6.81
CA GLU A 134 8.84 5.42 -7.75
C GLU A 134 8.92 4.71 -9.10
N TYR A 135 8.83 5.49 -10.17
CA TYR A 135 9.05 5.04 -11.53
C TYR A 135 10.13 5.89 -12.21
N SER A 136 11.24 5.24 -12.57
CA SER A 136 12.40 5.87 -13.22
C SER A 136 13.13 4.85 -14.08
N ASP A 137 13.66 5.26 -15.22
CA ASP A 137 14.42 4.39 -16.14
C ASP A 137 13.68 3.08 -16.50
N HIS A 138 12.37 3.21 -16.71
CA HIS A 138 11.44 2.10 -16.97
C HIS A 138 11.35 1.04 -15.87
N LYS A 139 11.79 1.37 -14.66
CA LYS A 139 11.75 0.50 -13.48
C LYS A 139 10.87 1.06 -12.38
N ILE A 140 10.10 0.16 -11.77
CA ILE A 140 9.32 0.46 -10.57
C ILE A 140 10.16 0.09 -9.35
N THR A 141 10.40 1.05 -8.48
CA THR A 141 10.89 0.80 -7.13
C THR A 141 9.71 0.93 -6.17
N PHE A 142 9.45 -0.14 -5.41
CA PHE A 142 8.34 -0.17 -4.46
C PHE A 142 8.81 -0.62 -3.08
N SER A 143 8.61 0.23 -2.09
CA SER A 143 8.95 -0.02 -0.69
C SER A 143 7.71 -0.07 0.22
N GLY A 144 6.52 0.19 -0.35
CA GLY A 144 5.25 0.20 0.36
C GLY A 144 4.71 -1.18 0.71
N SER A 145 3.47 -1.20 1.19
CA SER A 145 2.80 -2.43 1.65
C SER A 145 1.49 -2.76 0.95
N ALA A 146 1.23 -2.09 -0.18
CA ALA A 146 0.11 -2.40 -1.06
C ALA A 146 0.20 -3.83 -1.61
N THR A 147 -0.95 -4.46 -1.77
CA THR A 147 -1.10 -5.77 -2.41
C THR A 147 -0.87 -5.72 -3.92
N ASP A 148 -0.68 -6.87 -4.56
CA ASP A 148 -0.67 -7.01 -6.02
C ASP A 148 -1.88 -6.29 -6.65
N GLN A 149 -3.07 -6.51 -6.09
CA GLN A 149 -4.31 -5.93 -6.60
C GLN A 149 -4.34 -4.40 -6.44
N GLU A 150 -3.95 -3.87 -5.28
CA GLU A 150 -3.93 -2.42 -5.03
C GLU A 150 -2.90 -1.72 -5.91
N LEU A 151 -1.70 -2.30 -6.06
CA LEU A 151 -0.64 -1.77 -6.91
C LEU A 151 -1.10 -1.72 -8.37
N ILE A 152 -1.67 -2.82 -8.88
CA ILE A 152 -2.17 -2.84 -10.26
C ILE A 152 -3.33 -1.88 -10.42
N SER A 153 -4.27 -1.85 -9.49
CA SER A 153 -5.44 -0.97 -9.58
C SER A 153 -5.04 0.51 -9.57
N GLY A 154 -4.12 0.91 -8.68
CA GLY A 154 -3.68 2.30 -8.57
C GLY A 154 -2.93 2.78 -9.81
N VAL A 155 -1.97 1.99 -10.29
CA VAL A 155 -1.18 2.35 -11.49
C VAL A 155 -2.05 2.31 -12.74
N THR A 156 -2.85 1.26 -12.94
CA THR A 156 -3.70 1.13 -14.13
C THR A 156 -4.80 2.20 -14.17
N SER A 157 -5.41 2.53 -13.03
CA SER A 157 -6.39 3.61 -12.95
C SER A 157 -5.75 4.95 -13.29
N SER A 158 -4.56 5.22 -12.76
CA SER A 158 -3.83 6.46 -13.05
C SER A 158 -3.48 6.57 -14.54
N VAL A 159 -3.00 5.48 -15.15
CA VAL A 159 -2.69 5.43 -16.59
C VAL A 159 -3.94 5.60 -17.44
N ARG A 160 -5.05 4.92 -17.13
CA ARG A 160 -6.31 5.07 -17.86
C ARG A 160 -6.84 6.49 -17.79
N GLU A 161 -6.96 7.04 -16.58
CA GLU A 161 -7.49 8.38 -16.38
C GLU A 161 -6.61 9.42 -17.10
N LEU A 162 -5.28 9.28 -17.05
CA LEU A 162 -4.37 10.16 -17.80
C LEU A 162 -4.50 9.98 -19.32
N ALA A 163 -4.67 8.74 -19.80
CA ALA A 163 -4.91 8.48 -21.22
C ALA A 163 -6.24 9.07 -21.70
N GLN A 164 -7.27 9.09 -20.85
CA GLN A 164 -8.55 9.75 -21.12
C GLN A 164 -8.39 11.27 -21.19
N GLU A 165 -7.72 11.87 -20.20
CA GLU A 165 -7.45 13.32 -20.16
C GLU A 165 -6.62 13.80 -21.36
N LEU A 166 -5.76 12.94 -21.90
CA LEU A 166 -4.93 13.24 -23.06
C LEU A 166 -5.57 12.84 -24.40
N GLU A 167 -6.78 12.28 -24.39
CA GLU A 167 -7.46 11.72 -25.57
C GLU A 167 -6.64 10.62 -26.30
N LEU A 168 -5.78 9.93 -25.55
CA LEU A 168 -4.90 8.87 -26.03
C LEU A 168 -5.41 7.47 -25.70
N LEU A 169 -6.55 7.35 -25.02
CA LEU A 169 -7.11 6.06 -24.61
C LEU A 169 -7.24 5.06 -25.78
N PRO A 170 -7.75 5.43 -26.99
CA PRO A 170 -7.84 4.48 -28.10
C PRO A 170 -6.46 3.96 -28.55
N GLY A 171 -5.46 4.85 -28.65
CA GLY A 171 -4.11 4.47 -29.04
C GLY A 171 -3.39 3.64 -27.97
N LEU A 172 -3.68 3.90 -26.69
CA LEU A 172 -3.18 3.07 -25.60
C LEU A 172 -3.78 1.66 -25.65
N LEU A 173 -5.09 1.52 -25.88
CA LEU A 173 -5.75 0.21 -25.98
C LEU A 173 -5.22 -0.60 -27.18
N GLU A 174 -5.00 0.05 -28.32
CA GLU A 174 -4.39 -0.57 -29.50
C GLU A 174 -2.97 -1.06 -29.20
N ASN A 175 -2.13 -0.20 -28.62
CA ASN A 175 -0.73 -0.53 -28.31
C ASN A 175 -0.59 -1.53 -27.15
N SER A 176 -1.60 -1.61 -26.27
CA SER A 176 -1.62 -2.55 -25.14
C SER A 176 -2.34 -3.86 -25.47
N ALA A 177 -2.86 -4.07 -26.68
CA ALA A 177 -3.61 -5.28 -27.05
C ALA A 177 -2.78 -6.57 -26.84
N SER A 178 -1.51 -6.58 -27.27
CA SER A 178 -0.61 -7.73 -27.06
C SER A 178 -0.24 -7.93 -25.58
N TRP A 179 -0.14 -6.84 -24.83
CA TRP A 179 0.11 -6.88 -23.38
C TRP A 179 -1.11 -7.40 -22.61
N LEU A 180 -2.32 -6.96 -22.98
CA LEU A 180 -3.59 -7.44 -22.44
C LEU A 180 -3.75 -8.93 -22.69
N ALA A 181 -3.43 -9.40 -23.90
CA ALA A 181 -3.45 -10.83 -24.22
C ALA A 181 -2.43 -11.64 -23.39
N LYS A 182 -1.23 -11.08 -23.15
CA LYS A 182 -0.17 -11.71 -22.35
C LYS A 182 -0.55 -11.83 -20.86
N HIS A 183 -1.26 -10.84 -20.33
CA HIS A 183 -1.55 -10.72 -18.89
C HIS A 183 -3.03 -10.88 -18.52
N SER A 184 -3.91 -11.21 -19.47
CA SER A 184 -5.37 -11.30 -19.30
C SER A 184 -5.75 -12.20 -18.13
N THR A 185 -5.17 -13.39 -18.05
CA THR A 185 -5.41 -14.36 -16.98
C THR A 185 -5.13 -13.78 -15.59
N LYS A 186 -4.14 -12.89 -15.46
CA LYS A 186 -3.77 -12.28 -14.17
C LYS A 186 -4.69 -11.10 -13.85
N LEU A 187 -5.05 -10.30 -14.85
CA LEU A 187 -6.00 -9.19 -14.70
C LEU A 187 -7.42 -9.69 -14.36
N GLU A 188 -7.87 -10.77 -15.01
CA GLU A 188 -9.16 -11.41 -14.75
C GLU A 188 -9.22 -12.03 -13.36
N LYS A 189 -8.16 -12.74 -12.94
CA LYS A 189 -8.05 -13.29 -11.57
C LYS A 189 -8.14 -12.21 -10.49
N LEU A 190 -7.72 -10.99 -10.79
CA LEU A 190 -7.74 -9.85 -9.87
C LEU A 190 -8.97 -8.95 -10.04
N GLY A 191 -9.88 -9.27 -10.98
CA GLY A 191 -11.09 -8.49 -11.24
C GLY A 191 -10.84 -7.11 -11.85
N ILE A 192 -9.67 -6.90 -12.47
CA ILE A 192 -9.26 -5.59 -13.00
C ILE A 192 -9.65 -5.50 -14.46
N LYS A 193 -10.51 -4.53 -14.79
CA LYS A 193 -10.92 -4.22 -16.17
C LYS A 193 -10.12 -3.02 -16.66
N LEU A 194 -9.58 -3.10 -17.88
CA LEU A 194 -8.82 -2.02 -18.51
C LEU A 194 -9.69 -1.02 -19.28
#